data_AF-A0A0M0L933-F1
#
_entry.id   AF-A0A0M0L933-F1
#
_cell.length_a   1.000
_cell.length_b   1.000
_cell.length_c   1.000
_cell.angle_alpha   90.00
_cell.angle_beta   90.00
_cell.angle_gamma   90.00
#
_symmetry.space_group_name_H-M   'P 1'
#
loop_
_entity.id
_entity.type
_entity.pdbx_description
1 polymer ?
#
loop_
_entity_poly.entity_id
_entity_poly.type
_entity_poly.pdbx_seq_one_letter_code
_entity_poly.pdbx_strand_id
1 'polypeptide(L)'
;MDTEAFHRLCHSSDDYTWIEQKNSQIINGNVTFTEIDAMNNLENLDCVKIYGLKQEAFDYFVRTQGHKSRAIMFWKNKLVEDWSSLSTLKNVEFIGFFHNQRITELWDMQENQSSKGLYISDFTRLHSLEGIQFAPSLERVFFGDAVWPTSALDNLSSLERHPTLKEFTFSGKGIKEEDLSIYTTIPHLEVLDFSPKLYTTEQLAWLTAMLPNVKGYALRPYIQLQNSYGEKDVLICGKRKPSLSSEKDQLKIQKYGTKFQELVQKVGNEEFI
;
A
#
# COMPACT_ATOMS: atom_id res chain seq x y z
N MET A 1 -13.28 0.74 -6.61
CA MET A 1 -13.25 1.16 -5.21
C MET A 1 -12.71 2.58 -5.19
N ASP A 2 -13.40 3.53 -4.57
CA ASP A 2 -12.86 4.88 -4.44
C ASP A 2 -11.70 4.93 -3.41
N THR A 3 -10.90 5.99 -3.47
CA THR A 3 -9.71 6.19 -2.61
C THR A 3 -10.09 6.22 -1.13
N GLU A 4 -11.19 6.87 -0.75
CA GLU A 4 -11.60 6.97 0.66
C GLU A 4 -11.99 5.60 1.24
N ALA A 5 -12.75 4.80 0.49
CA ALA A 5 -13.12 3.44 0.86
C ALA A 5 -11.89 2.55 1.00
N PHE A 6 -10.91 2.67 0.10
CA PHE A 6 -9.65 1.93 0.17
C PHE A 6 -8.85 2.28 1.42
N HIS A 7 -8.56 3.57 1.66
CA HIS A 7 -7.81 3.98 2.86
C HIS A 7 -8.54 3.62 4.16
N ARG A 8 -9.88 3.71 4.17
CA ARG A 8 -10.70 3.27 5.29
C ARG A 8 -10.47 1.79 5.58
N LEU A 9 -10.53 0.91 4.56
CA LEU A 9 -10.26 -0.51 4.74
C LEU A 9 -8.81 -0.81 5.17
N CYS A 10 -7.82 -0.03 4.71
CA CYS A 10 -6.42 -0.19 5.09
C CYS A 10 -6.16 0.12 6.57
N HIS A 11 -6.82 1.14 7.13
CA HIS A 11 -6.45 1.73 8.43
C HIS A 11 -7.52 1.59 9.52
N SER A 12 -8.75 1.22 9.17
CA SER A 12 -9.84 1.08 10.14
C SER A 12 -9.72 -0.20 10.97
N SER A 13 -9.99 -0.06 12.26
CA SER A 13 -10.23 -1.19 13.16
C SER A 13 -11.70 -1.50 13.35
N ASP A 14 -12.58 -0.52 13.10
CA ASP A 14 -13.99 -0.56 13.48
C ASP A 14 -14.89 -1.07 12.35
N ASP A 15 -14.43 -1.03 11.10
CA ASP A 15 -15.20 -1.50 9.93
C ASP A 15 -15.22 -3.03 9.79
N TYR A 16 -14.60 -3.77 10.72
CA TYR A 16 -14.40 -5.20 10.58
C TYR A 16 -15.07 -6.00 11.70
N THR A 17 -15.70 -7.11 11.32
CA THR A 17 -16.02 -8.19 12.27
C THR A 17 -14.75 -8.97 12.58
N TRP A 18 -14.39 -9.05 13.86
CA TRP A 18 -13.16 -9.70 14.32
C TRP A 18 -13.37 -11.20 14.57
N ILE A 19 -12.49 -12.00 13.99
CA ILE A 19 -12.40 -13.44 14.24
C ILE A 19 -11.06 -13.73 14.91
N GLU A 20 -11.12 -14.05 16.19
CA GLU A 20 -9.97 -14.39 17.04
C GLU A 20 -10.35 -15.48 18.05
N GLN A 21 -9.34 -16.11 18.63
CA GLN A 21 -9.55 -17.11 19.66
C GLN A 21 -10.07 -16.47 20.95
N LYS A 22 -11.15 -17.01 21.51
CA LYS A 22 -11.65 -16.55 22.83
C LYS A 22 -10.54 -16.70 23.87
N ASN A 23 -10.15 -15.58 24.51
CA ASN A 23 -9.06 -15.42 25.49
C ASN A 23 -7.63 -15.22 24.92
N SER A 24 -7.45 -14.83 23.66
CA SER A 24 -6.12 -14.52 23.13
C SER A 24 -5.58 -13.16 23.60
N GLN A 25 -5.12 -13.08 24.86
CA GLN A 25 -4.10 -12.10 25.24
C GLN A 25 -2.70 -12.46 24.69
N ILE A 26 -2.61 -13.49 23.83
CA ILE A 26 -1.35 -14.07 23.37
C ILE A 26 -1.10 -13.70 21.91
N ILE A 27 0.08 -13.14 21.70
CA ILE A 27 0.71 -12.60 20.47
C ILE A 27 0.81 -13.62 19.30
N ASN A 28 0.33 -14.85 19.49
CA ASN A 28 0.32 -15.96 18.55
C ASN A 28 -1.01 -16.73 18.61
N GLY A 29 -2.13 -16.04 18.31
CA GLY A 29 -3.44 -16.71 18.20
C GLY A 29 -3.34 -17.94 17.27
N ASN A 30 -4.11 -18.98 17.58
CA ASN A 30 -4.20 -20.18 16.76
C ASN A 30 -5.68 -20.46 16.51
N VAL A 31 -6.26 -19.70 15.57
CA VAL A 31 -7.68 -19.85 15.22
C VAL A 31 -7.92 -21.25 14.69
N THR A 32 -8.90 -21.91 15.29
CA THR A 32 -9.29 -23.31 15.02
C THR A 32 -10.39 -23.38 13.96
N PHE A 33 -10.58 -24.56 13.35
CA PHE A 33 -11.68 -24.77 12.40
C PHE A 33 -13.05 -24.52 13.04
N THR A 34 -13.24 -24.87 14.32
CA THR A 34 -14.48 -24.61 15.05
C THR A 34 -14.79 -23.11 15.14
N GLU A 35 -13.77 -22.27 15.35
CA GLU A 35 -13.93 -20.81 15.40
C GLU A 35 -14.24 -20.24 14.01
N ILE A 36 -13.65 -20.81 12.96
CA ILE A 36 -14.00 -20.48 11.57
C ILE A 36 -15.44 -20.91 11.26
N ASP A 37 -15.87 -22.10 11.67
CA ASP A 37 -17.22 -22.60 11.42
C ASP A 37 -18.29 -21.84 12.20
N ALA A 38 -17.95 -21.28 13.36
CA ALA A 38 -18.84 -20.43 14.13
C ALA A 38 -19.27 -19.17 13.36
N MET A 39 -18.53 -18.77 12.33
CA MET A 39 -18.88 -17.66 11.43
C MET A 39 -20.17 -17.91 10.65
N ASN A 40 -20.61 -19.17 10.50
CA ASN A 40 -21.90 -19.49 9.88
C ASN A 40 -23.09 -18.89 10.65
N ASN A 41 -22.91 -18.55 11.94
CA ASN A 41 -23.95 -17.96 12.76
C ASN A 41 -23.96 -16.42 12.73
N LEU A 42 -23.02 -15.80 12.00
CA LEU A 42 -22.95 -14.35 11.87
C LEU A 42 -23.78 -13.89 10.68
N GLU A 43 -24.73 -12.99 10.92
CA GLU A 43 -25.48 -12.33 9.86
C GLU A 43 -24.61 -11.22 9.22
N ASN A 44 -24.68 -11.10 7.89
CA ASN A 44 -24.08 -9.99 7.13
C ASN A 44 -22.58 -9.76 7.34
N LEU A 45 -21.77 -10.82 7.16
CA LEU A 45 -20.31 -10.74 7.23
C LEU A 45 -19.69 -10.03 6.00
N ASP A 46 -19.88 -8.71 5.87
CA ASP A 46 -19.36 -7.91 4.75
C ASP A 46 -17.84 -7.72 4.81
N CYS A 47 -17.32 -7.34 5.98
CA CYS A 47 -15.90 -7.10 6.23
C CYS A 47 -15.43 -7.97 7.39
N VAL A 48 -14.42 -8.81 7.16
CA VAL A 48 -13.86 -9.69 8.19
C VAL A 48 -12.39 -9.39 8.43
N LYS A 49 -12.00 -9.35 9.70
CA LYS A 49 -10.59 -9.28 10.12
C LYS A 49 -10.27 -10.51 10.95
N ILE A 50 -9.27 -11.27 10.50
CA ILE A 50 -8.94 -12.57 11.10
C ILE A 50 -7.48 -12.62 11.55
N TYR A 51 -7.29 -13.12 12.76
CA TYR A 51 -6.01 -13.16 13.45
C TYR A 51 -5.51 -14.58 13.71
N GLY A 52 -4.20 -14.80 13.61
CA GLY A 52 -3.58 -16.04 14.12
C GLY A 52 -3.87 -17.31 13.32
N LEU A 53 -4.12 -17.21 12.01
CA LEU A 53 -4.18 -18.34 11.11
C LEU A 53 -2.77 -18.93 10.88
N LYS A 54 -2.70 -20.25 10.92
CA LYS A 54 -1.63 -21.05 10.29
C LYS A 54 -2.09 -21.52 8.92
N GLN A 55 -1.18 -22.05 8.11
CA GLN A 55 -1.45 -22.45 6.72
C GLN A 55 -2.74 -23.27 6.56
N GLU A 56 -2.89 -24.36 7.31
CA GLU A 56 -4.06 -25.24 7.19
C GLU A 56 -5.39 -24.53 7.53
N ALA A 57 -5.39 -23.67 8.56
CA ALA A 57 -6.56 -22.88 8.95
C ALA A 57 -6.84 -21.74 7.98
N PHE A 58 -5.79 -21.16 7.38
CA PHE A 58 -5.91 -20.17 6.31
C PHE A 58 -6.60 -20.78 5.09
N ASP A 59 -6.12 -21.93 4.61
CA ASP A 59 -6.71 -22.61 3.46
C ASP A 59 -8.14 -23.09 3.75
N TYR A 60 -8.40 -23.55 4.99
CA TYR A 60 -9.74 -23.89 5.44
C TYR A 60 -10.68 -22.67 5.43
N PHE A 61 -10.24 -21.54 6.01
CA PHE A 61 -11.00 -20.29 6.04
C PHE A 61 -11.33 -19.81 4.63
N VAL A 62 -10.33 -19.72 3.75
CA VAL A 62 -10.50 -19.23 2.37
C VAL A 62 -11.55 -20.07 1.64
N ARG A 63 -11.45 -21.40 1.73
CA ARG A 63 -12.36 -22.34 1.06
C ARG A 63 -13.79 -22.34 1.60
N THR A 64 -13.99 -22.07 2.89
CA THR A 64 -15.30 -22.28 3.55
C THR A 64 -16.04 -20.99 3.89
N GLN A 65 -15.31 -19.95 4.28
CA GLN A 65 -15.89 -18.71 4.79
C GLN A 65 -15.45 -17.47 4.00
N GLY A 66 -14.25 -17.47 3.39
CA GLY A 66 -13.68 -16.30 2.73
C GLY A 66 -14.58 -15.67 1.67
N HIS A 67 -15.26 -16.50 0.87
CA HIS A 67 -16.17 -16.04 -0.19
C HIS A 67 -17.40 -15.26 0.30
N LYS A 68 -17.71 -15.30 1.59
CA LYS A 68 -18.89 -14.62 2.17
C LYS A 68 -18.66 -13.14 2.42
N SER A 69 -17.40 -12.70 2.45
CA SER A 69 -17.02 -11.32 2.74
C SER A 69 -16.61 -10.59 1.48
N ARG A 70 -16.97 -9.31 1.41
CA ARG A 70 -16.51 -8.38 0.38
C ARG A 70 -15.08 -7.90 0.66
N ALA A 71 -14.70 -7.76 1.93
CA ALA A 71 -13.36 -7.35 2.34
C ALA A 71 -12.79 -8.28 3.42
N ILE A 72 -11.53 -8.68 3.26
CA ILE A 72 -10.83 -9.56 4.19
C ILE A 72 -9.52 -8.90 4.62
N MET A 73 -9.31 -8.75 5.93
CA MET A 73 -8.06 -8.31 6.52
C MET A 73 -7.42 -9.44 7.34
N PHE A 74 -6.31 -9.95 6.84
CA PHE A 74 -5.47 -10.94 7.50
C PHE A 74 -4.50 -10.22 8.46
N TRP A 75 -4.90 -10.13 9.73
CA TRP A 75 -4.13 -9.42 10.75
C TRP A 75 -3.15 -10.35 11.47
N LYS A 76 -1.84 -10.11 11.33
CA LYS A 76 -0.76 -10.85 12.02
C LYS A 76 -0.81 -12.37 11.81
N ASN A 77 -1.20 -12.81 10.62
CA ASN A 77 -1.13 -14.21 10.19
C ASN A 77 0.30 -14.57 9.78
N LYS A 78 1.23 -14.48 10.75
CA LYS A 78 2.69 -14.45 10.53
C LYS A 78 3.26 -15.68 9.85
N LEU A 79 2.62 -16.84 10.07
CA LEU A 79 3.15 -18.16 9.69
C LEU A 79 2.53 -18.74 8.41
N VAL A 80 1.60 -18.01 7.77
CA VAL A 80 1.07 -18.40 6.46
C VAL A 80 2.14 -18.10 5.42
N GLU A 81 2.54 -19.10 4.67
CA GLU A 81 3.65 -19.02 3.72
C GLU A 81 3.23 -19.25 2.26
N ASP A 82 2.04 -19.79 2.04
CA ASP A 82 1.42 -19.94 0.73
C ASP A 82 0.06 -19.22 0.71
N TRP A 83 -0.12 -18.36 -0.28
CA TRP A 83 -1.33 -17.58 -0.52
C TRP A 83 -2.15 -18.07 -1.71
N SER A 84 -1.76 -19.19 -2.33
CA SER A 84 -2.36 -19.75 -3.54
C SER A 84 -3.88 -19.92 -3.45
N SER A 85 -4.41 -20.30 -2.28
CA SER A 85 -5.84 -20.48 -2.07
C SER A 85 -6.66 -19.21 -2.29
N LEU A 86 -6.06 -18.02 -2.16
CA LEU A 86 -6.73 -16.74 -2.45
C LEU A 86 -7.19 -16.61 -3.90
N SER A 87 -6.56 -17.32 -4.85
CA SER A 87 -7.00 -17.36 -6.26
C SER A 87 -8.45 -17.80 -6.42
N THR A 88 -9.00 -18.54 -5.44
CA THR A 88 -10.39 -19.00 -5.46
C THR A 88 -11.39 -17.91 -5.10
N LEU A 89 -10.96 -16.79 -4.52
CA LEU A 89 -11.82 -15.71 -4.02
C LEU A 89 -12.25 -14.76 -5.15
N LYS A 90 -13.25 -15.18 -5.94
CA LYS A 90 -13.71 -14.42 -7.13
C LYS A 90 -14.51 -13.15 -6.83
N ASN A 91 -15.17 -13.10 -5.67
CA ASN A 91 -16.12 -12.03 -5.29
C ASN A 91 -15.56 -11.05 -4.23
N VAL A 92 -14.35 -11.31 -3.72
CA VAL A 92 -13.73 -10.46 -2.70
C VAL A 92 -13.17 -9.22 -3.38
N GLU A 93 -13.53 -8.03 -2.90
CA GLU A 93 -13.11 -6.75 -3.45
C GLU A 93 -11.82 -6.21 -2.83
N PHE A 94 -11.52 -6.60 -1.59
CA PHE A 94 -10.35 -6.13 -0.86
C PHE A 94 -9.69 -7.27 -0.09
N ILE A 95 -8.38 -7.40 -0.27
CA ILE A 95 -7.54 -8.31 0.49
C ILE A 95 -6.42 -7.50 1.14
N GLY A 96 -6.40 -7.51 2.47
CA GLY A 96 -5.37 -6.86 3.27
C GLY A 96 -4.58 -7.88 4.07
N PHE A 97 -3.26 -7.68 4.16
CA PHE A 97 -2.39 -8.40 5.07
C PHE A 97 -1.56 -7.43 5.89
N PHE A 98 -1.55 -7.66 7.19
CA PHE A 98 -0.70 -6.95 8.12
C PHE A 98 0.23 -7.93 8.83
N HIS A 99 1.54 -7.67 8.78
CA HIS A 99 2.57 -8.38 9.54
C HIS A 99 2.64 -9.90 9.26
N ASN A 100 2.96 -10.26 8.01
CA ASN A 100 3.39 -11.62 7.65
C ASN A 100 4.93 -11.74 7.68
N GLN A 101 5.47 -12.91 8.06
CA GLN A 101 6.91 -13.13 8.21
C GLN A 101 7.46 -14.28 7.36
N ARG A 102 6.64 -14.87 6.47
CA ARG A 102 7.00 -16.10 5.75
C ARG A 102 6.86 -15.98 4.24
N ILE A 103 5.83 -15.31 3.76
CA ILE A 103 5.55 -15.18 2.34
C ILE A 103 6.69 -14.46 1.61
N THR A 104 7.04 -14.98 0.44
CA THR A 104 8.12 -14.46 -0.43
C THR A 104 7.62 -14.03 -1.80
N GLU A 105 6.42 -14.46 -2.18
CA GLU A 105 5.81 -14.20 -3.49
C GLU A 105 4.30 -14.00 -3.34
N LEU A 106 3.67 -13.26 -4.27
CA LEU A 106 2.21 -13.17 -4.31
C LEU A 106 1.63 -14.40 -5.02
N TRP A 107 0.31 -14.54 -4.95
CA TRP A 107 -0.42 -15.62 -5.63
C TRP A 107 -0.83 -15.21 -7.05
N ASP A 108 -1.31 -16.18 -7.84
CA ASP A 108 -1.91 -15.93 -9.14
C ASP A 108 -3.29 -15.25 -9.00
N MET A 109 -3.35 -13.98 -9.41
CA MET A 109 -4.54 -13.14 -9.28
C MET A 109 -5.50 -13.19 -10.48
N GLN A 110 -5.22 -14.01 -11.51
CA GLN A 110 -6.02 -14.05 -12.74
C GLN A 110 -7.51 -14.32 -12.48
N GLU A 111 -7.82 -15.15 -11.49
CA GLU A 111 -9.20 -15.54 -11.17
C GLU A 111 -9.88 -14.58 -10.17
N ASN A 112 -9.16 -13.59 -9.62
CA ASN A 112 -9.71 -12.62 -8.67
C ASN A 112 -10.44 -11.46 -9.37
N GLN A 113 -11.53 -11.79 -10.06
CA GLN A 113 -12.28 -10.89 -10.95
C GLN A 113 -12.90 -9.68 -10.25
N SER A 114 -13.16 -9.74 -8.95
CA SER A 114 -13.72 -8.61 -8.18
C SER A 114 -12.68 -7.84 -7.36
N SER A 115 -11.45 -8.33 -7.24
CA SER A 115 -10.45 -7.75 -6.33
C SER A 115 -9.95 -6.41 -6.86
N LYS A 116 -10.26 -5.34 -6.12
CA LYS A 116 -9.96 -3.95 -6.47
C LYS A 116 -8.87 -3.35 -5.59
N GLY A 117 -8.70 -3.84 -4.36
CA GLY A 117 -7.77 -3.30 -3.39
C GLY A 117 -6.85 -4.37 -2.79
N LEU A 118 -5.55 -4.10 -2.79
CA LEU A 118 -4.54 -4.90 -2.12
C LEU A 118 -3.78 -4.05 -1.09
N TYR A 119 -3.77 -4.50 0.16
CA TYR A 119 -3.02 -3.85 1.23
C TYR A 119 -2.00 -4.83 1.81
N ILE A 120 -0.72 -4.45 1.79
CA ILE A 120 0.37 -5.25 2.34
C ILE A 120 1.21 -4.34 3.23
N SER A 121 1.29 -4.66 4.52
CA SER A 121 2.03 -3.85 5.48
C SER A 121 2.83 -4.69 6.48
N ASP A 122 4.04 -4.22 6.81
CA ASP A 122 5.00 -4.80 7.77
C ASP A 122 5.52 -6.18 7.35
N PHE A 123 6.04 -6.30 6.12
CA PHE A 123 6.53 -7.56 5.55
C PHE A 123 8.06 -7.56 5.47
N THR A 124 8.69 -8.65 5.92
CA THR A 124 10.16 -8.72 5.97
C THR A 124 10.80 -9.54 4.85
N ARG A 125 10.01 -10.33 4.10
CA ARG A 125 10.50 -11.30 3.11
C ARG A 125 9.93 -11.15 1.70
N LEU A 126 8.83 -10.42 1.54
CA LEU A 126 8.23 -10.14 0.25
C LEU A 126 8.95 -8.95 -0.39
N HIS A 127 9.75 -9.22 -1.42
CA HIS A 127 10.58 -8.21 -2.10
C HIS A 127 10.15 -7.95 -3.54
N SER A 128 9.14 -8.68 -4.02
CA SER A 128 8.57 -8.53 -5.37
C SER A 128 7.06 -8.40 -5.28
N LEU A 129 6.49 -7.67 -6.23
CA LEU A 129 5.05 -7.62 -6.46
C LEU A 129 4.64 -8.44 -7.70
N GLU A 130 5.52 -9.30 -8.23
CA GLU A 130 5.14 -10.24 -9.28
C GLU A 130 3.86 -11.01 -8.90
N GLY A 131 2.94 -11.10 -9.86
CA GLY A 131 1.60 -11.62 -9.69
C GLY A 131 0.53 -10.53 -9.91
N ILE A 132 0.81 -9.28 -9.51
CA ILE A 132 -0.18 -8.19 -9.66
C ILE A 132 -0.46 -7.86 -11.12
N GLN A 133 0.51 -8.03 -12.03
CA GLN A 133 0.34 -7.74 -13.45
C GLN A 133 -0.79 -8.54 -14.10
N PHE A 134 -1.22 -9.63 -13.45
CA PHE A 134 -2.29 -10.49 -13.92
C PHE A 134 -3.63 -10.25 -13.21
N ALA A 135 -3.69 -9.29 -12.29
CA ALA A 135 -4.91 -8.99 -11.52
C ALA A 135 -5.88 -8.16 -12.38
N PRO A 136 -7.01 -8.73 -12.85
CA PRO A 136 -7.83 -8.14 -13.91
C PRO A 136 -8.59 -6.88 -13.48
N SER A 137 -8.83 -6.71 -12.18
CA SER A 137 -9.67 -5.65 -11.62
C SER A 137 -8.94 -4.81 -10.55
N LEU A 138 -7.63 -5.02 -10.36
CA LEU A 138 -6.88 -4.37 -9.29
C LEU A 138 -6.72 -2.88 -9.60
N GLU A 139 -7.26 -2.04 -8.72
CA GLU A 139 -7.26 -0.58 -8.89
C GLU A 139 -6.31 0.10 -7.91
N ARG A 140 -6.12 -0.45 -6.71
CA ARG A 140 -5.39 0.23 -5.63
C ARG A 140 -4.48 -0.72 -4.89
N VAL A 141 -3.22 -0.32 -4.74
CA VAL A 141 -2.20 -1.11 -4.04
C VAL A 141 -1.53 -0.24 -2.99
N PHE A 142 -1.46 -0.75 -1.77
CA PHE A 142 -0.61 -0.22 -0.71
C PHE A 142 0.44 -1.27 -0.36
N PHE A 143 1.70 -0.87 -0.37
CA PHE A 143 2.81 -1.69 0.09
C PHE A 143 3.73 -0.89 1.01
N GLY A 144 4.06 -1.41 2.18
CA GLY A 144 5.11 -0.82 3.00
C GLY A 144 5.04 -1.19 4.46
N ASP A 145 5.30 -0.20 5.31
CA ASP A 145 5.35 -0.38 6.75
C ASP A 145 4.43 0.62 7.46
N ALA A 146 3.88 0.19 8.59
CA ALA A 146 3.13 1.01 9.53
C ALA A 146 3.87 1.17 10.87
N VAL A 147 4.68 0.18 11.27
CA VAL A 147 5.38 0.21 12.58
C VAL A 147 6.87 0.47 12.43
N TRP A 148 7.57 -0.32 11.60
CA TRP A 148 9.03 -0.22 11.44
C TRP A 148 9.41 -0.23 9.95
N PRO A 149 10.21 0.71 9.46
CA PRO A 149 10.56 0.81 8.04
C PRO A 149 11.53 -0.31 7.64
N THR A 150 10.99 -1.49 7.31
CA THR A 150 11.75 -2.72 7.02
C THR A 150 11.44 -3.29 5.66
N SER A 151 10.21 -3.11 5.16
CA SER A 151 9.77 -3.60 3.86
C SER A 151 10.55 -2.90 2.74
N ALA A 152 11.07 -3.67 1.80
CA ALA A 152 11.78 -3.15 0.64
C ALA A 152 11.43 -3.98 -0.59
N LEU A 153 11.28 -3.32 -1.72
CA LEU A 153 11.08 -3.97 -3.02
C LEU A 153 12.38 -3.99 -3.81
N ASP A 154 12.58 -5.03 -4.61
CA ASP A 154 13.71 -5.11 -5.52
C ASP A 154 13.53 -4.12 -6.66
N ASN A 155 12.35 -4.09 -7.29
CA ASN A 155 11.97 -3.14 -8.33
C ASN A 155 10.43 -2.99 -8.37
N LEU A 156 9.94 -2.24 -9.36
CA LEU A 156 8.51 -2.01 -9.59
C LEU A 156 8.02 -2.54 -10.95
N SER A 157 8.79 -3.40 -11.64
CA SER A 157 8.50 -3.78 -13.03
C SER A 157 7.14 -4.46 -13.20
N SER A 158 6.64 -5.14 -12.17
CA SER A 158 5.29 -5.73 -12.11
C SER A 158 4.14 -4.72 -12.19
N LEU A 159 4.41 -3.42 -12.00
CA LEU A 159 3.44 -2.34 -12.20
C LEU A 159 3.43 -1.83 -13.65
N GLU A 160 4.43 -2.17 -14.46
CA GLU A 160 4.58 -1.63 -15.81
C GLU A 160 3.32 -1.92 -16.65
N ARG A 161 2.72 -0.86 -17.21
CA ARG A 161 1.51 -0.91 -18.05
C ARG A 161 0.32 -1.63 -17.39
N HIS A 162 0.24 -1.66 -16.06
CA HIS A 162 -0.87 -2.33 -15.37
C HIS A 162 -2.22 -1.74 -15.83
N PRO A 163 -3.15 -2.57 -16.34
CA PRO A 163 -4.28 -2.10 -17.16
C PRO A 163 -5.37 -1.37 -16.38
N THR A 164 -5.46 -1.55 -15.07
CA THR A 164 -6.55 -0.99 -14.23
C THR A 164 -6.07 -0.21 -13.02
N LEU A 165 -4.75 -0.12 -12.80
CA LEU A 165 -4.22 0.47 -11.57
C LEU A 165 -4.42 1.99 -11.58
N LYS A 166 -5.05 2.48 -10.52
CA LYS A 166 -5.38 3.89 -10.27
C LYS A 166 -4.59 4.48 -9.12
N GLU A 167 -4.17 3.66 -8.16
CA GLU A 167 -3.42 4.15 -7.00
C GLU A 167 -2.33 3.18 -6.59
N PHE A 168 -1.13 3.74 -6.39
CA PHE A 168 -0.02 3.05 -5.78
C PHE A 168 0.50 3.87 -4.59
N THR A 169 0.49 3.26 -3.41
CA THR A 169 1.07 3.83 -2.20
C THR A 169 2.26 2.98 -1.73
N PHE A 170 3.42 3.62 -1.56
CA PHE A 170 4.61 2.98 -1.03
C PHE A 170 5.10 3.65 0.27
N SER A 171 5.01 2.94 1.40
CA SER A 171 5.54 3.41 2.70
C SER A 171 6.73 2.60 3.22
N GLY A 172 7.30 1.74 2.38
CA GLY A 172 8.45 0.91 2.76
C GLY A 172 9.76 1.69 2.92
N LYS A 173 10.80 0.98 3.36
CA LYS A 173 12.17 1.48 3.52
C LYS A 173 12.80 2.00 2.23
N GLY A 174 12.54 1.33 1.11
CA GLY A 174 13.09 1.72 -0.20
C GLY A 174 12.88 0.68 -1.29
N ILE A 175 13.26 1.05 -2.51
CA ILE A 175 13.20 0.24 -3.72
C ILE A 175 14.65 0.16 -4.24
N LYS A 176 15.17 -1.05 -4.49
CA LYS A 176 16.60 -1.21 -4.82
C LYS A 176 16.93 -0.68 -6.21
N GLU A 177 16.15 -1.09 -7.20
CA GLU A 177 16.24 -0.62 -8.59
C GLU A 177 15.17 0.45 -8.80
N GLU A 178 15.58 1.71 -8.63
CA GLU A 178 14.70 2.86 -8.80
C GLU A 178 14.53 3.18 -10.30
N ASP A 179 13.45 2.71 -10.92
CA ASP A 179 12.97 3.18 -12.23
C ASP A 179 11.65 3.93 -12.08
N LEU A 180 11.71 5.26 -12.24
CA LEU A 180 10.55 6.15 -12.12
C LEU A 180 9.68 6.17 -13.38
N SER A 181 10.23 5.75 -14.52
CA SER A 181 9.50 5.75 -15.79
C SER A 181 8.33 4.78 -15.76
N ILE A 182 8.38 3.74 -14.93
CA ILE A 182 7.29 2.79 -14.74
C ILE A 182 5.97 3.50 -14.43
N TYR A 183 5.98 4.54 -13.59
CA TYR A 183 4.74 5.26 -13.23
C TYR A 183 4.08 5.96 -14.43
N THR A 184 4.85 6.37 -15.43
CA THR A 184 4.32 7.03 -16.65
C THR A 184 3.72 6.03 -17.63
N THR A 185 4.00 4.73 -17.46
CA THR A 185 3.44 3.66 -18.28
C THR A 185 2.06 3.21 -17.82
N ILE A 186 1.60 3.60 -16.63
CA ILE A 186 0.35 3.15 -16.02
C ILE A 186 -0.79 4.05 -16.48
N PRO A 187 -1.66 3.60 -17.41
CA PRO A 187 -2.54 4.48 -18.18
C PRO A 187 -3.63 5.18 -17.35
N HIS A 188 -3.98 4.61 -16.20
CA HIS A 188 -5.08 5.09 -15.35
C HIS A 188 -4.61 5.55 -13.97
N LEU A 189 -3.30 5.78 -13.78
CA LEU A 189 -2.78 6.24 -12.50
C LEU A 189 -3.39 7.61 -12.14
N GLU A 190 -4.04 7.68 -10.99
CA GLU A 190 -4.71 8.87 -10.43
C GLU A 190 -3.99 9.36 -9.18
N VAL A 191 -3.46 8.43 -8.37
CA VAL A 191 -2.82 8.71 -7.09
C VAL A 191 -1.48 7.96 -7.00
N LEU A 192 -0.43 8.69 -6.65
CA LEU A 192 0.89 8.16 -6.39
C LEU A 192 1.39 8.73 -5.08
N ASP A 193 1.42 7.89 -4.05
CA ASP A 193 1.83 8.28 -2.71
C ASP A 193 3.05 7.51 -2.22
N PHE A 194 3.95 8.25 -1.59
CA PHE A 194 5.14 7.68 -0.97
C PHE A 194 5.70 8.67 0.05
N SER A 195 6.65 8.19 0.86
CA SER A 195 7.37 9.05 1.80
C SER A 195 7.98 10.27 1.07
N PRO A 196 7.78 11.51 1.57
CA PRO A 196 8.38 12.72 1.01
C PRO A 196 9.92 12.72 0.92
N LYS A 197 10.58 11.72 1.52
CA LYS A 197 12.03 11.56 1.56
C LYS A 197 12.54 10.37 0.73
N LEU A 198 11.66 9.65 0.02
CA LEU A 198 12.04 8.49 -0.79
C LEU A 198 12.96 8.90 -1.95
N TYR A 199 12.49 9.82 -2.79
CA TYR A 199 13.17 10.28 -4.01
C TYR A 199 13.85 11.64 -3.81
N THR A 200 14.84 11.97 -4.66
CA THR A 200 15.49 13.28 -4.69
C THR A 200 14.54 14.38 -5.17
N THR A 201 14.90 15.66 -4.96
CA THR A 201 14.08 16.78 -5.44
C THR A 201 13.97 16.80 -6.97
N GLU A 202 15.04 16.43 -7.66
CA GLU A 202 15.10 16.33 -9.12
C GLU A 202 14.18 15.22 -9.64
N GLN A 203 14.19 14.03 -8.99
CA GLN A 203 13.27 12.93 -9.30
C GLN A 203 11.80 13.32 -9.05
N LEU A 204 11.51 14.02 -7.95
CA LEU A 204 10.16 14.51 -7.67
C LEU A 204 9.70 15.55 -8.70
N ALA A 205 10.58 16.47 -9.09
CA ALA A 205 10.26 17.46 -10.13
C ALA A 205 9.99 16.78 -11.49
N TRP A 206 10.77 15.76 -11.83
CA TRP A 206 10.54 14.94 -13.02
C TRP A 206 9.18 14.24 -12.97
N LEU A 207 8.85 13.56 -11.86
CA LEU A 207 7.54 12.92 -11.69
C LEU A 207 6.39 13.93 -11.80
N THR A 208 6.51 15.09 -11.16
CA THR A 208 5.49 16.15 -11.23
C THR A 208 5.32 16.67 -12.66
N ALA A 209 6.39 16.76 -13.46
CA ALA A 209 6.32 17.18 -14.86
C ALA A 209 5.66 16.10 -15.75
N MET A 210 6.03 14.83 -15.55
CA MET A 210 5.54 13.72 -16.38
C MET A 210 4.13 13.24 -16.01
N LEU A 211 3.68 13.50 -14.79
CA LEU A 211 2.39 13.07 -14.26
C LEU A 211 1.55 14.26 -13.78
N PRO A 212 1.23 15.25 -14.64
CA PRO A 212 0.63 16.51 -14.23
C PRO A 212 -0.78 16.37 -13.63
N ASN A 213 -1.47 15.26 -13.93
CA ASN A 213 -2.82 14.97 -13.43
C ASN A 213 -2.83 13.97 -12.26
N VAL A 214 -1.68 13.41 -11.88
CA VAL A 214 -1.57 12.46 -10.77
C VAL A 214 -1.43 13.23 -9.47
N LYS A 215 -2.25 12.84 -8.49
CA LYS A 215 -2.20 13.40 -7.15
C LYS A 215 -1.16 12.66 -6.32
N GLY A 216 -0.47 13.38 -5.46
CA GLY A 216 0.44 12.78 -4.48
C GLY A 216 0.79 13.76 -3.38
N TYR A 217 0.90 13.27 -2.16
CA TYR A 217 1.30 14.05 -1.00
C TYR A 217 2.72 14.62 -1.17
N ALA A 218 3.63 13.81 -1.72
CA ALA A 218 5.03 14.17 -1.93
C ALA A 218 5.34 14.81 -3.30
N LEU A 219 4.38 14.86 -4.23
CA LEU A 219 4.54 15.44 -5.58
C LEU A 219 4.46 16.98 -5.56
N ARG A 220 5.28 17.61 -4.73
CA ARG A 220 5.33 19.06 -4.49
C ARG A 220 6.67 19.45 -3.86
N PRO A 221 7.07 20.74 -3.86
CA PRO A 221 8.37 21.14 -3.30
C PRO A 221 8.49 20.96 -1.78
N TYR A 222 7.38 21.13 -1.06
CA TYR A 222 7.32 21.01 0.39
C TYR A 222 5.89 20.76 0.86
N ILE A 223 5.76 20.22 2.07
CA ILE A 223 4.49 19.93 2.75
C ILE A 223 4.43 20.69 4.09
N GLN A 224 3.23 21.13 4.44
CA GLN A 224 2.92 21.65 5.77
C GLN A 224 2.52 20.49 6.68
N LEU A 225 3.15 20.38 7.85
CA LEU A 225 2.85 19.38 8.86
C LEU A 225 1.78 19.95 9.80
N GLN A 226 0.61 19.31 9.87
CA GLN A 226 -0.47 19.80 10.74
C GLN A 226 -0.22 19.56 12.24
N ASN A 227 0.61 18.56 12.57
CA ASN A 227 0.89 18.14 13.95
C ASN A 227 2.40 18.13 14.23
N SER A 228 3.12 19.20 13.87
CA SER A 228 4.55 19.29 14.19
C SER A 228 4.76 19.53 15.69
N TYR A 229 5.38 18.56 16.38
CA TYR A 229 5.90 18.77 17.73
C TYR A 229 7.19 19.61 17.64
N GLY A 230 7.03 20.93 17.59
CA GLY A 230 8.12 21.90 17.58
C GLY A 230 7.96 22.98 16.51
N GLU A 231 8.97 23.86 16.42
CA GLU A 231 8.95 25.03 15.52
C GLU A 231 9.07 24.68 14.03
N LYS A 232 9.37 23.42 13.70
CA LYS A 232 9.57 22.95 12.32
C LYS A 232 8.32 22.28 11.80
N ASP A 233 7.51 23.07 11.12
CA ASP A 233 6.19 22.72 10.60
C ASP A 233 6.18 22.54 9.07
N VAL A 234 7.31 22.77 8.39
CA VAL A 234 7.46 22.55 6.95
C VAL A 234 8.49 21.46 6.69
N LEU A 235 8.12 20.45 5.91
CA LEU A 235 9.08 19.47 5.38
C LEU A 235 9.35 19.77 3.90
N ILE A 236 10.61 20.03 3.56
CA ILE A 236 11.03 20.10 2.16
C ILE A 236 11.04 18.68 1.58
N CYS A 237 10.37 18.49 0.45
CA CYS A 237 10.29 17.20 -0.21
C CYS A 237 11.60 16.90 -0.96
N GLY A 238 12.09 15.68 -0.77
CA GLY A 238 13.33 15.22 -1.35
C GLY A 238 14.20 14.45 -0.35
N LYS A 239 14.94 13.47 -0.86
CA LYS A 239 15.92 12.66 -0.12
C LYS A 239 16.92 13.59 0.57
N ARG A 240 17.08 13.38 1.89
CA ARG A 240 17.98 14.16 2.78
C ARG A 240 17.64 15.67 2.88
N LYS A 241 16.43 16.09 2.51
CA LYS A 241 16.02 17.49 2.66
C LYS A 241 15.58 17.82 4.10
N PRO A 242 15.75 19.09 4.53
CA PRO A 242 15.49 19.48 5.91
C PRO A 242 14.00 19.69 6.19
N SER A 243 13.65 19.61 7.47
CA SER A 243 12.47 20.27 8.02
C SER A 243 12.84 21.69 8.47
N LEU A 244 11.97 22.66 8.18
CA LEU A 244 12.13 24.10 8.36
C LEU A 244 10.94 24.69 9.13
N SER A 245 11.09 25.91 9.63
CA SER A 245 10.02 26.69 10.26
C SER A 245 9.38 27.63 9.25
N SER A 246 8.06 27.59 9.08
CA SER A 246 7.31 28.50 8.22
C SER A 246 7.50 29.97 8.62
N GLU A 247 7.65 30.24 9.92
CA GLU A 247 7.86 31.58 10.47
C GLU A 247 9.30 32.09 10.27
N LYS A 248 10.30 31.25 10.56
CA LYS A 248 11.72 31.68 10.59
C LYS A 248 12.45 31.50 9.26
N ASP A 249 12.06 30.51 8.46
CA ASP A 249 12.78 30.07 7.26
C ASP A 249 12.02 30.41 5.95
N GLN A 250 11.08 31.36 5.97
CA GLN A 250 10.19 31.65 4.83
C GLN A 250 10.95 31.87 3.51
N LEU A 251 12.02 32.68 3.51
CA LEU A 251 12.85 32.93 2.31
C LEU A 251 13.51 31.65 1.79
N LYS A 252 13.93 30.75 2.69
CA LYS A 252 14.56 29.48 2.33
C LYS A 252 13.54 28.51 1.75
N ILE A 253 12.33 28.46 2.31
CA ILE A 253 11.21 27.67 1.79
C ILE A 253 10.84 28.15 0.37
N GLN A 254 10.70 29.47 0.18
CA GLN A 254 10.44 30.06 -1.14
C GLN A 254 11.53 29.69 -2.15
N LYS A 255 12.81 29.76 -1.77
CA LYS A 255 13.92 29.36 -2.64
C LYS A 255 13.83 27.88 -3.06
N TYR A 256 13.42 26.99 -2.17
CA TYR A 256 13.15 25.59 -2.54
C TYR A 256 11.97 25.46 -3.50
N GLY A 257 10.89 26.21 -3.26
CA GLY A 257 9.73 26.27 -4.14
C GLY A 257 10.10 26.72 -5.56
N THR A 258 10.79 27.84 -5.70
CA THR A 258 11.23 28.38 -7.00
C THR A 258 12.13 27.38 -7.72
N LYS A 259 13.15 26.84 -7.05
CA LYS A 259 14.07 25.87 -7.66
C LYS A 259 13.34 24.61 -8.14
N PHE A 260 12.35 24.13 -7.38
CA PHE A 260 11.55 22.98 -7.80
C PHE A 260 10.75 23.28 -9.07
N GLN A 261 10.11 24.46 -9.15
CA GLN A 261 9.36 24.85 -10.34
C GLN A 261 10.25 25.03 -11.57
N GLU A 262 11.45 25.58 -11.41
CA GLU A 262 12.45 25.64 -12.48
C GLU A 262 12.81 24.24 -13.01
N LEU A 263 12.96 23.26 -12.11
CA LEU A 263 13.22 21.87 -12.50
C LEU A 263 12.03 21.24 -13.24
N VAL A 264 10.80 21.43 -12.73
CA VAL A 264 9.57 20.93 -13.38
C VAL A 264 9.44 21.52 -14.80
N GLN A 265 9.65 22.83 -14.95
CA GLN A 265 9.60 23.50 -16.25
C GLN A 265 10.69 23.03 -17.20
N LYS A 266 11.91 22.80 -16.69
CA LYS A 266 13.01 22.29 -17.50
C LYS A 266 12.69 20.92 -18.08
N VAL A 267 12.18 19.99 -17.26
CA VAL A 267 11.76 18.66 -17.72
C VAL A 267 10.56 18.74 -18.66
N GLY A 268 9.59 19.63 -18.41
CA GLY A 268 8.45 19.79 -19.29
C GLY A 268 8.79 20.36 -20.69
N ASN A 269 9.90 21.10 -20.80
CA ASN A 269 10.34 21.73 -22.05
C ASN A 269 11.38 20.88 -22.82
N GLU A 270 12.18 20.10 -22.10
CA GLU A 270 13.09 19.11 -22.67
C GLU A 270 12.34 17.77 -22.66
N GLU A 271 11.72 17.37 -23.78
CA GLU A 271 11.38 15.96 -24.00
C GLU A 271 12.69 15.18 -23.84
N PHE A 272 12.95 14.67 -22.63
CA PHE A 272 14.07 13.79 -22.35
C PHE A 272 13.77 12.49 -23.07
N ILE A 273 14.30 12.39 -24.30
CA ILE A 273 14.36 11.19 -25.15
C ILE A 273 15.23 10.14 -24.46
#